data_AF-X1MQE0-F1
#
_entry.id   AF-X1MQE0-F1
#
_cell.length_a   1.000
_cell.length_b   1.000
_cell.length_c   1.000
_cell.angle_alpha   90.00
_cell.angle_beta   90.00
_cell.angle_gamma   90.00
#
_symmetry.space_group_name_H-M   'P 1'
#
loop_
_entity.id
_entity.type
_entity.pdbx_description
1 polymer ?
#
loop_
_entity_poly.entity_id
_entity_poly.type
_entity_poly.pdbx_seq_one_letter_code
_entity_poly.pdbx_strand_id
1 'polypeptide(L)' 'MKEKGLIQVYTGNGKGKSTAAIGQAVRAAGHGYKVGFVSFFKDPEAFGYGEYKSLEKARDKGFPLR' A
#
# COMPACT_ATOMS: atom_id res chain seq x y z
N MET A 1 9.60 -24.28 -11.04
CA MET A 1 8.71 -23.39 -11.81
C MET A 1 8.86 -22.00 -11.21
N LYS A 2 9.22 -20.96 -11.97
CA LYS A 2 9.27 -19.59 -11.42
C LYS A 2 7.84 -19.10 -11.19
N GLU A 3 7.55 -18.59 -10.01
CA GLU A 3 6.26 -17.95 -9.72
C GLU A 3 6.08 -16.72 -10.61
N LYS A 4 4.88 -16.55 -11.19
CA LYS A 4 4.56 -15.41 -12.05
C LYS A 4 4.03 -14.27 -11.18
N GLY A 5 4.59 -13.07 -11.36
CA GLY A 5 3.99 -11.85 -10.80
C GLY A 5 2.65 -11.55 -11.47
N LEU A 6 1.65 -11.18 -10.67
CA LEU A 6 0.30 -10.85 -11.13
C LEU A 6 -0.02 -9.37 -10.89
N ILE A 7 -0.96 -8.83 -11.66
CA ILE A 7 -1.46 -7.46 -11.51
C ILE A 7 -2.89 -7.54 -10.95
N GLN A 8 -3.15 -6.82 -9.87
CA GLN A 8 -4.48 -6.69 -9.27
C GLN A 8 -4.99 -5.26 -9.44
N VAL A 9 -6.19 -5.11 -10.00
CA VAL A 9 -6.82 -3.80 -10.25
C VAL A 9 -8.07 -3.67 -9.38
N TYR A 10 -8.07 -2.69 -8.48
CA TYR A 10 -9.25 -2.30 -7.72
C TYR A 10 -9.93 -1.10 -8.40
N THR A 11 -11.13 -1.29 -8.93
CA THR A 11 -11.88 -0.28 -9.69
C THR A 11 -13.32 -0.11 -9.18
N GLY A 12 -14.07 0.85 -9.73
CA GLY A 12 -15.45 1.18 -9.37
C GLY A 12 -15.56 2.38 -8.43
N ASN A 13 -16.80 2.86 -8.20
CA ASN A 13 -17.06 4.08 -7.41
C ASN A 13 -17.16 3.84 -5.90
N GLY A 14 -17.10 2.59 -5.45
CA GLY A 14 -17.14 2.24 -4.03
C GLY A 14 -15.92 2.73 -3.25
N LYS A 15 -16.11 2.99 -1.95
CA LYS A 15 -15.02 3.24 -1.00
C LYS A 15 -14.22 1.95 -0.76
N GLY A 16 -12.94 2.07 -0.42
CA GLY A 16 -12.10 0.94 0.00
C GLY A 16 -11.06 0.44 -1.01
N LYS A 17 -10.99 1.00 -2.23
CA LYS A 17 -9.96 0.63 -3.22
C LYS A 17 -8.54 0.86 -2.71
N SER A 18 -8.30 2.07 -2.18
CA SER A 18 -7.01 2.45 -1.60
C SER A 18 -6.69 1.60 -0.38
N THR A 19 -7.67 1.40 0.52
CA THR A 19 -7.55 0.55 1.71
C THR A 19 -7.16 -0.89 1.35
N ALA A 20 -7.75 -1.46 0.30
CA ALA A 20 -7.41 -2.81 -0.17
C ALA A 20 -5.97 -2.91 -0.69
N ALA A 21 -5.52 -1.94 -1.49
CA ALA A 21 -4.14 -1.87 -1.97
C ALA A 21 -3.13 -1.71 -0.81
N ILE A 22 -3.43 -0.86 0.16
CA ILE A 22 -2.62 -0.67 1.37
C ILE A 22 -2.59 -1.96 2.21
N GLY A 23 -3.72 -2.62 2.38
CA GLY A 23 -3.80 -3.90 3.10
C GLY A 23 -2.96 -5.00 2.45
N GLN A 24 -2.92 -5.07 1.12
CA GLN A 24 -2.02 -5.99 0.41
C GLN A 24 -0.54 -5.65 0.62
N ALA A 25 -0.19 -4.35 0.55
CA ALA A 25 1.16 -3.89 0.82
C ALA A 25 1.61 -4.27 2.23
N VAL A 26 0.78 -4.02 3.25
CA VAL A 26 1.07 -4.39 4.65
C VAL A 26 1.19 -5.89 4.83
N ARG A 27 0.31 -6.68 4.20
CA ARG A 27 0.38 -8.15 4.24
C ARG A 27 1.69 -8.66 3.66
N ALA A 28 2.05 -8.21 2.45
CA ALA A 28 3.29 -8.61 1.80
C ALA A 28 4.52 -8.19 2.63
N ALA A 29 4.50 -6.96 3.12
CA ALA A 29 5.53 -6.46 4.02
C ALA A 29 5.67 -7.39 5.24
N GLY A 30 4.56 -7.72 5.93
CA GLY A 30 4.53 -8.61 7.10
C GLY A 30 5.10 -10.02 6.88
N HIS A 31 5.12 -10.51 5.64
CA HIS A 31 5.78 -11.76 5.26
C HIS A 31 7.26 -11.59 4.84
N GLY A 32 7.84 -10.40 5.01
CA GLY A 32 9.24 -10.10 4.68
C GLY A 32 9.49 -9.75 3.22
N TYR A 33 8.45 -9.54 2.40
CA TYR A 33 8.63 -9.13 1.00
C TYR A 33 9.01 -7.65 0.89
N LYS A 34 9.75 -7.31 -0.17
CA LYS A 34 10.04 -5.91 -0.54
C LYS A 34 8.80 -5.30 -1.19
N VAL A 35 8.39 -4.13 -0.74
CA VAL A 35 7.17 -3.46 -1.20
C VAL A 35 7.48 -2.02 -1.60
N GLY A 36 6.91 -1.55 -2.70
CA GLY A 36 6.94 -0.13 -3.08
C GLY A 36 5.52 0.41 -3.11
N PHE A 37 5.30 1.63 -2.65
CA PHE A 37 3.97 2.26 -2.67
C PHE A 37 4.05 3.65 -3.28
N VAL A 38 3.31 3.86 -4.36
CA VAL A 38 3.25 5.14 -5.08
C VAL A 38 1.80 5.58 -5.19
N SER A 39 1.55 6.85 -4.92
CA SER A 39 0.25 7.50 -5.04
C SER A 39 0.35 8.70 -5.96
N PHE A 40 -0.65 8.89 -6.82
CA PHE A 40 -0.75 10.04 -7.72
C PHE A 40 -1.64 11.17 -7.15
N PHE A 41 -2.11 11.05 -5.90
CA PHE A 41 -2.96 12.06 -5.27
C PHE A 41 -2.15 13.28 -4.80
N LYS A 42 -2.75 14.47 -4.97
CA LYS A 42 -2.21 15.77 -4.58
C LYS A 42 -2.45 15.95 -3.08
N ASP A 43 -1.37 15.87 -2.31
CA ASP A 43 -1.29 16.03 -0.85
C ASP A 43 -2.03 15.00 0.06
N PRO A 44 -1.31 14.04 0.66
CA PRO A 44 -1.86 13.18 1.71
C PRO A 44 -2.19 13.94 3.01
N GLU A 45 -1.54 15.09 3.26
CA GLU A 45 -1.79 15.95 4.42
C GLU A 45 -3.11 16.74 4.28
N ALA A 46 -3.46 17.17 3.07
CA ALA A 46 -4.68 17.93 2.79
C ALA A 46 -5.97 17.08 2.87
N PHE A 47 -5.85 15.75 2.67
CA PHE A 47 -7.01 14.86 2.57
C PHE A 47 -7.22 13.91 3.75
N GLY A 48 -6.40 13.99 4.81
CA GLY A 48 -6.72 13.38 6.11
C GLY A 48 -6.95 11.87 6.09
N TYR A 49 -6.31 11.12 5.18
CA TYR A 49 -6.42 9.67 5.18
C TYR A 49 -5.44 9.07 6.19
N GLY A 50 -5.95 8.68 7.37
CA GLY A 50 -5.18 7.98 8.40
C GLY A 50 -4.50 6.69 7.92
N GLU A 51 -4.94 6.18 6.76
CA GLU A 51 -4.35 5.03 6.06
C GLU A 51 -2.91 5.29 5.60
N TYR A 52 -2.56 6.54 5.27
CA TYR A 52 -1.19 6.93 4.90
C TYR A 52 -0.24 6.91 6.10
N LYS A 53 -0.72 7.34 7.28
CA LYS A 53 0.05 7.25 8.54
C LYS A 53 0.39 5.81 8.90
N SER A 54 -0.46 4.85 8.52
CA SER A 54 -0.19 3.42 8.73
C SER A 54 0.98 2.93 7.87
N LEU A 55 1.13 3.45 6.64
CA LEU A 55 2.27 3.15 5.77
C LEU A 55 3.57 3.84 6.26
N GLU A 56 3.51 5.09 6.71
CA GLU A 56 4.68 5.76 7.32
C GLU A 56 5.18 4.99 8.55
N LYS A 57 4.28 4.59 9.45
CA LYS A 57 4.65 3.77 10.61
C LYS A 57 5.23 2.42 10.22
N ALA A 58 4.82 1.84 9.09
CA ALA A 58 5.42 0.61 8.59
C ALA A 58 6.86 0.88 8.09
N ARG A 59 7.11 1.99 7.40
CA ARG A 59 8.45 2.41 6.96
C ARG A 59 9.40 2.57 8.16
N ASP A 60 8.95 3.26 9.20
CA ASP A 60 9.76 3.56 10.40
C ASP A 60 10.08 2.30 11.22
N LYS A 61 9.30 1.22 11.07
CA LYS A 61 9.56 -0.10 11.70
C LYS A 61 10.52 -0.98 10.91
N GLY A 62 11.16 -0.45 9.87
CA GLY A 62 12.12 -1.19 9.05
C GLY A 62 11.46 -2.10 8.01
N PHE A 63 10.16 -1.91 7.70
CA PHE A 63 9.62 -2.54 6.50
C PHE A 63 10.28 -1.92 5.27
N PRO A 64 10.69 -2.73 4.29
CA PRO A 64 11.30 -2.26 3.05
C PRO A 64 10.22 -1.65 2.14
N LEU A 65 9.68 -0.50 2.56
CA LEU A 65 8.85 0.38 1.76
C LEU A 65 9.77 1.40 1.09
N ARG A 66 9.97 1.24 -0.23
CA ARG A 66 10.73 2.19 -1.07
C ARG A 66 9.79 3.12 -1.83
#